data_AF-A0A645I408-F1
#
_entry.id   AF-A0A645I408-F1
#
_cell.length_a   1.000
_cell.length_b   1.000
_cell.length_c   1.000
_cell.angle_alpha   90.00
_cell.angle_beta   90.00
_cell.angle_gamma   90.00
#
_symmetry.space_group_name_H-M   'P 1'
#
loop_
_entity.id
_entity.type
_entity.pdbx_description
1 polymer ?
#
loop_
_entity_poly.entity_id
_entity_poly.type
_entity_poly.pdbx_seq_one_letter_code
_entity_poly.pdbx_strand_id
1 'polypeptide(L)'
;MKAINDNFGHCSGDKLLFSLGNVITTNIRKDDFVFRFGGDEFVIVFPNADKEQATKIIRRIQESISAINQKEKLPFYISISYGISEYNGNTKIKINEVIKNADIAMYQNKNLNKANMNQEKNLVLN
;
A
#
# COMPACT_ATOMS: atom_id res chain seq x y z
N MET A 1 -1.61 10.21 -3.31
CA MET A 1 -0.62 11.12 -3.92
C MET A 1 -1.13 12.54 -4.23
N LYS A 2 -2.27 12.73 -4.89
CA LYS A 2 -2.74 14.05 -5.39
C LYS A 2 -2.63 15.21 -4.39
N ALA A 3 -3.16 15.05 -3.17
CA ALA A 3 -3.08 16.10 -2.16
C ALA A 3 -1.64 16.52 -1.81
N ILE A 4 -0.70 15.57 -1.80
CA ILE A 4 0.71 15.88 -1.54
C ILE A 4 1.30 16.69 -2.69
N ASN A 5 1.00 16.32 -3.95
CA ASN A 5 1.47 17.08 -5.11
C ASN A 5 0.86 18.49 -5.15
N ASP A 6 -0.44 18.61 -4.87
CA ASP A 6 -1.15 19.88 -4.89
C ASP A 6 -0.67 20.83 -3.77
N ASN A 7 -0.29 20.30 -2.59
CA ASN A 7 0.14 21.10 -1.44
C ASN A 7 1.67 21.32 -1.33
N PHE A 8 2.49 20.39 -1.84
CA PHE A 8 3.94 20.38 -1.63
C PHE A 8 4.74 20.20 -2.93
N GLY A 9 4.07 20.18 -4.08
CA GLY A 9 4.68 20.03 -5.40
C GLY A 9 5.04 18.60 -5.78
N HIS A 10 5.17 18.36 -7.09
CA HIS A 10 5.49 17.06 -7.66
C HIS A 10 6.82 16.47 -7.15
N CYS A 11 7.82 17.31 -6.92
CA CYS A 11 9.12 16.87 -6.40
C CYS A 11 9.00 16.18 -5.03
N SER A 12 8.06 16.62 -4.19
CA SER A 12 7.77 15.98 -2.90
C SER A 12 7.05 14.64 -3.09
N GLY A 13 6.13 14.56 -4.05
CA GLY A 13 5.48 13.31 -4.44
C GLY A 13 6.46 12.28 -4.99
N ASP A 14 7.41 12.69 -5.83
CA ASP A 14 8.43 11.81 -6.39
C ASP A 14 9.36 11.25 -5.29
N LYS A 15 9.77 12.09 -4.34
CA LYS A 15 10.53 11.65 -3.16
C LYS A 15 9.74 10.65 -2.33
N LEU A 16 8.45 10.88 -2.13
CA LEU A 16 7.58 9.93 -1.43
C LEU A 16 7.52 8.58 -2.16
N LEU A 17 7.34 8.58 -3.48
CA LEU A 17 7.29 7.36 -4.28
C LEU A 17 8.62 6.60 -4.25
N PHE A 18 9.75 7.31 -4.28
CA PHE A 18 11.07 6.72 -4.12
C PHE A 18 11.24 6.07 -2.74
N SER A 19 10.91 6.79 -1.67
CA SER A 19 10.95 6.25 -0.30
C SER A 19 10.03 5.04 -0.13
N LEU A 20 8.83 5.08 -0.70
CA LEU A 20 7.90 3.96 -0.66
C LEU A 20 8.46 2.74 -1.39
N GLY A 21 9.06 2.93 -2.57
CA GLY A 21 9.74 1.85 -3.30
C GLY A 21 10.85 1.21 -2.46
N ASN A 22 11.69 2.02 -1.81
CA ASN A 22 12.72 1.52 -0.91
C ASN A 22 12.12 0.72 0.26
N VAL A 23 11.10 1.26 0.92
CA VAL A 23 10.42 0.58 2.03
C VAL A 23 9.84 -0.77 1.59
N ILE A 24 9.22 -0.85 0.42
CA ILE A 24 8.69 -2.12 -0.08
C ILE A 24 9.84 -3.09 -0.32
N THR A 25 10.87 -2.68 -1.07
CA THR A 25 11.99 -3.57 -1.44
C THR A 25 12.78 -4.09 -0.25
N THR A 26 12.98 -3.30 0.81
CA THR A 26 13.67 -3.74 2.03
C THR A 26 12.83 -4.67 2.91
N ASN A 27 11.53 -4.73 2.67
CA ASN A 27 10.58 -5.51 3.45
C ASN A 27 9.99 -6.70 2.70
N ILE A 28 10.43 -7.01 1.48
CA ILE A 28 10.04 -8.24 0.76
C ILE A 28 11.21 -9.23 0.71
N ARG A 29 10.93 -10.49 0.38
CA ARG A 29 11.97 -11.52 0.21
C ARG A 29 12.65 -11.33 -1.15
N LYS A 30 13.84 -11.91 -1.31
CA LYS A 30 14.61 -11.85 -2.57
C LYS A 30 13.84 -12.40 -3.78
N ASP A 31 13.00 -13.40 -3.56
CA ASP A 31 12.23 -14.07 -4.61
C ASP A 31 10.83 -13.46 -4.80
N ASP A 32 10.47 -12.46 -4.00
CA ASP A 32 9.25 -11.68 -4.21
C ASP A 32 9.49 -10.63 -5.29
N PHE A 33 8.46 -10.30 -6.06
CA PHE A 33 8.55 -9.31 -7.14
C PHE A 33 7.73 -8.08 -6.79
N VAL A 34 8.28 -6.89 -7.04
CA VAL A 34 7.56 -5.63 -6.91
C VAL A 34 7.59 -4.88 -8.24
N PHE A 35 6.44 -4.35 -8.63
CA PHE A 35 6.27 -3.55 -9.83
C PHE A 35 5.55 -2.26 -9.47
N ARG A 36 6.01 -1.13 -10.02
CA ARG A 36 5.22 0.09 -10.06
C ARG A 36 4.27 -0.02 -11.26
N PHE A 37 3.00 -0.25 -10.98
CA PHE A 37 1.99 -0.49 -12.01
C PHE A 37 1.46 0.82 -12.60
N GLY A 38 1.42 1.88 -11.80
CA GLY A 38 0.90 3.19 -12.18
C GLY A 38 1.54 4.32 -11.37
N GLY A 39 0.87 5.48 -11.35
CA GLY A 39 1.35 6.70 -10.69
C GLY A 39 1.82 6.46 -9.25
N ASP A 40 0.89 6.12 -8.36
CA ASP A 40 1.16 5.73 -6.96
C ASP A 40 0.76 4.28 -6.63
N GLU A 41 0.64 3.46 -7.67
CA GLU A 41 0.16 2.07 -7.58
C GLU A 41 1.32 1.08 -7.69
N PHE A 42 1.39 0.17 -6.72
CA PHE A 42 2.39 -0.89 -6.66
C PHE A 42 1.71 -2.26 -6.60
N VAL A 43 2.27 -3.22 -7.34
CA VAL A 43 1.86 -4.63 -7.30
C VAL A 43 3.02 -5.44 -6.76
N ILE A 44 2.74 -6.28 -5.78
CA ILE A 44 3.72 -7.22 -5.21
C ILE A 44 3.22 -8.64 -5.46
N VAL A 45 4.09 -9.47 -6.03
CA VAL A 45 3.84 -10.89 -6.26
C VAL A 45 4.68 -11.68 -5.26
N PHE A 46 4.01 -12.57 -4.52
CA PHE A 46 4.64 -13.42 -3.53
C PHE A 46 4.59 -14.88 -3.99
N PRO A 47 5.63 -15.40 -4.67
CA PRO A 47 5.69 -16.81 -5.02
C PRO A 47 5.69 -17.68 -3.77
N ASN A 48 5.05 -18.84 -3.87
CA ASN A 48 5.01 -19.86 -2.81
C ASN A 48 4.60 -19.27 -1.44
N ALA A 49 3.65 -18.34 -1.45
CA ALA A 49 3.10 -17.75 -0.25
C ALA A 49 1.59 -17.82 -0.25
N ASP A 50 1.03 -18.16 0.91
CA ASP A 50 -0.40 -18.03 1.17
C ASP A 50 -0.77 -16.59 1.56
N LYS A 51 -2.07 -16.35 1.67
CA LYS A 51 -2.60 -15.05 2.10
C LYS A 51 -2.11 -14.62 3.48
N GLU A 52 -1.84 -15.54 4.41
CA GLU A 52 -1.37 -15.20 5.76
C GLU A 52 0.06 -14.65 5.72
N GLN A 53 0.94 -15.31 5.00
CA GLN A 53 2.32 -14.88 4.78
C GLN A 53 2.38 -13.54 4.07
N ALA A 54 1.58 -13.35 3.01
CA ALA A 54 1.46 -12.07 2.32
C ALA A 54 0.98 -10.96 3.30
N THR A 55 -0.01 -11.26 4.14
CA THR A 55 -0.54 -10.32 5.14
C THR A 55 0.53 -9.91 6.15
N LYS A 56 1.38 -10.83 6.61
CA LYS A 56 2.50 -10.53 7.51
C LYS A 56 3.52 -9.58 6.86
N ILE A 57 3.83 -9.79 5.59
CA ILE A 57 4.74 -8.91 4.84
C ILE A 57 4.15 -7.50 4.69
N ILE A 58 2.87 -7.40 4.31
CA ILE A 58 2.19 -6.11 4.21
C ILE A 58 2.17 -5.38 5.57
N ARG A 59 1.90 -6.09 6.66
CA ARG A 59 1.94 -5.50 8.01
C ARG A 59 3.32 -4.92 8.33
N ARG A 60 4.40 -5.64 8.01
CA ARG A 60 5.77 -5.15 8.19
C ARG A 60 6.06 -3.88 7.38
N ILE A 61 5.53 -3.80 6.14
CA ILE A 61 5.61 -2.59 5.32
C ILE A 61 4.87 -1.43 6.01
N GLN A 62 3.65 -1.65 6.52
CA GLN A 62 2.89 -0.63 7.25
C GLN A 62 3.61 -0.15 8.52
N GLU A 63 4.21 -1.07 9.28
CA GLU A 63 5.02 -0.75 10.47
C GLU A 63 6.25 0.10 10.11
N SER A 64 6.93 -0.22 9.01
CA SER A 64 8.05 0.58 8.49
C SER A 64 7.62 1.99 8.07
N ILE A 65 6.47 2.12 7.40
CA ILE A 65 5.88 3.41 7.05
C ILE A 65 5.51 4.20 8.31
N SER A 66 4.93 3.55 9.32
CA SER A 66 4.60 4.20 10.59
C SER A 66 5.87 4.71 11.30
N ALA A 67 6.95 3.93 11.28
CA ALA A 67 8.23 4.36 11.84
C ALA A 67 8.80 5.59 11.10
N ILE A 68 8.65 5.66 9.77
CA ILE A 68 9.02 6.86 8.99
C ILE A 68 8.18 8.06 9.44
N ASN A 69 6.87 7.92 9.55
CA ASN A 69 6.01 9.03 9.97
C ASN A 69 6.33 9.54 11.38
N GLN A 70 6.83 8.68 12.27
CA GLN A 70 7.19 9.06 13.63
C GLN A 70 8.58 9.71 13.71
N LYS A 71 9.54 9.21 12.92
CA LYS A 71 10.95 9.65 12.98
C LYS A 71 11.21 10.85 12.09
N GLU A 72 10.66 10.82 10.88
CA GLU A 72 10.85 11.88 9.90
C GLU A 72 9.86 13.01 10.18
N LYS A 73 10.36 14.25 10.23
CA LYS A 73 9.52 15.45 10.36
C LYS A 73 8.91 15.84 9.00
N LEU A 74 8.20 14.90 8.38
CA LEU A 74 7.52 15.13 7.12
C LEU A 74 6.33 16.07 7.33
N PRO A 75 6.05 16.98 6.37
CA PRO A 75 4.89 17.87 6.46
C PRO A 75 3.56 17.16 6.16
N PHE A 76 3.57 15.84 6.00
CA PHE A 76 2.41 15.00 5.72
C PHE A 76 2.60 13.60 6.31
N TYR A 77 1.49 12.90 6.52
CA TYR A 77 1.49 11.51 6.98
C TYR A 77 1.38 10.54 5.80
N ILE A 78 2.25 9.54 5.76
CA ILE A 78 2.25 8.51 4.72
C ILE A 78 1.37 7.35 5.16
N SER A 79 0.49 6.89 4.27
CA SER A 79 -0.26 5.64 4.46
C SER A 79 -0.46 4.96 3.11
N ILE A 80 -0.70 3.64 3.15
CA ILE A 80 -1.03 2.83 1.98
C ILE A 80 -2.36 2.15 2.19
N SER A 81 -3.10 1.97 1.09
CA SER A 81 -4.23 1.04 1.03
C SER A 81 -3.79 -0.17 0.23
N TYR A 82 -4.22 -1.37 0.61
CA TYR A 82 -3.76 -2.61 0.02
C TYR A 82 -4.88 -3.64 -0.09
N GLY A 83 -4.73 -4.58 -1.02
CA GLY A 83 -5.60 -5.72 -1.20
C GLY A 83 -4.78 -6.95 -1.58
N ILE A 84 -5.21 -8.12 -1.11
CA ILE A 84 -4.49 -9.39 -1.31
C ILE A 84 -5.45 -10.39 -1.94
N SER A 85 -5.00 -11.02 -3.02
CA SER A 85 -5.64 -12.18 -3.64
C SER A 85 -4.63 -13.31 -3.74
N GLU A 86 -5.09 -14.54 -3.52
CA GLU A 86 -4.26 -15.75 -3.54
C GLU A 86 -4.64 -16.60 -4.76
N TYR A 87 -3.63 -17.14 -5.44
CA TYR A 87 -3.80 -18.10 -6.52
C TYR A 87 -3.12 -19.42 -6.14
N ASN A 88 -3.91 -20.47 -5.95
CA ASN A 88 -3.45 -21.78 -5.47
C ASN A 88 -3.43 -22.86 -6.56
N GLY A 89 -3.57 -22.50 -7.84
CA GLY A 89 -3.56 -23.44 -8.98
C GLY A 89 -4.79 -24.36 -9.10
N ASN A 90 -5.53 -24.57 -8.01
CA ASN A 90 -6.70 -25.44 -7.95
C ASN A 90 -7.99 -24.78 -8.46
N THR A 91 -7.93 -23.49 -8.77
CA THR A 91 -9.08 -22.70 -9.21
C THR A 91 -8.93 -22.36 -10.70
N LYS A 92 -10.03 -22.48 -11.47
CA LYS A 92 -10.08 -22.08 -12.90
C LYS A 92 -10.05 -20.55 -13.10
N ILE A 93 -9.57 -19.79 -12.13
CA ILE A 93 -9.51 -18.33 -12.22
C ILE A 93 -8.33 -17.93 -13.10
N LYS A 94 -8.58 -16.99 -14.01
CA LYS A 94 -7.53 -16.40 -14.85
C LYS A 94 -6.72 -15.42 -14.00
N ILE A 95 -5.48 -15.16 -14.38
CA ILE A 95 -4.62 -14.17 -13.71
C ILE A 95 -5.29 -12.79 -13.59
N ASN A 96 -6.05 -12.37 -14.61
CA ASN A 96 -6.78 -11.10 -14.58
C ASN A 96 -7.83 -11.06 -13.46
N GLU A 97 -8.46 -12.18 -13.11
CA GLU A 97 -9.40 -12.25 -11.99
C GLU A 97 -8.67 -12.17 -10.64
N VAL A 98 -7.47 -12.74 -10.53
CA VAL A 98 -6.64 -12.62 -9.31
C VAL A 98 -6.27 -11.15 -9.07
N ILE A 99 -5.81 -10.45 -10.12
CA ILE A 99 -5.48 -9.03 -10.05
C ILE A 99 -6.71 -8.20 -9.70
N LYS A 100 -7.85 -8.47 -10.36
CA LYS A 100 -9.12 -7.79 -10.10
C LYS A 100 -9.60 -7.99 -8.65
N ASN A 101 -9.46 -9.18 -8.10
CA ASN A 101 -9.82 -9.46 -6.71
C ASN A 101 -8.93 -8.68 -5.72
N ALA A 102 -7.63 -8.58 -6.01
CA ALA A 102 -6.71 -7.77 -5.21
C ALA A 102 -7.06 -6.28 -5.29
N ASP A 103 -7.39 -5.76 -6.47
CA ASP A 103 -7.83 -4.38 -6.67
C ASP A 103 -9.14 -4.06 -5.93
N ILE A 104 -10.15 -4.93 -6.02
CA ILE A 104 -11.41 -4.78 -5.28
C ILE A 104 -11.15 -4.72 -3.77
N ALA A 105 -10.31 -5.62 -3.24
CA ALA A 105 -9.95 -5.61 -1.82
C ALA A 105 -9.19 -4.33 -1.43
N MET A 106 -8.30 -3.84 -2.28
CA MET A 106 -7.59 -2.57 -2.07
C MET A 106 -8.55 -1.39 -2.05
N TYR A 107 -9.52 -1.37 -2.95
CA TYR A 107 -10.52 -0.30 -3.01
C TYR A 107 -11.41 -0.29 -1.76
N GLN A 108 -11.81 -1.46 -1.26
CA GLN A 108 -12.54 -1.59 0.00
C GLN A 108 -11.71 -1.04 1.17
N ASN A 109 -10.44 -1.43 1.27
CA ASN A 109 -9.52 -0.92 2.30
C ASN A 109 -9.36 0.60 2.23
N LYS A 110 -9.22 1.15 1.02
CA LYS A 110 -9.12 2.60 0.78
C LYS A 110 -10.35 3.36 1.28
N ASN A 111 -11.55 2.82 1.07
CA ASN A 111 -12.78 3.45 1.54
C ASN A 111 -12.91 3.41 3.06
N LEU A 112 -12.52 2.30 3.70
CA LEU A 112 -12.49 2.20 5.16
C LEU A 112 -11.52 3.22 5.77
N ASN A 113 -10.30 3.34 5.21
CA ASN A 113 -9.31 4.30 5.67
C ASN A 113 -9.82 5.74 5.56
N LYS A 114 -10.48 6.09 4.44
CA LYS A 114 -11.10 7.42 4.27
C LYS A 114 -12.23 7.67 5.28
N ALA A 115 -13.06 6.67 5.55
CA ALA A 115 -14.15 6.79 6.53
C ALA A 115 -13.59 7.05 7.93
N ASN A 116 -12.56 6.31 8.33
CA ASN A 116 -11.89 6.48 9.63
C ASN A 116 -11.25 7.87 9.76
N MET A 117 -10.55 8.35 8.72
CA MET A 117 -9.96 9.70 8.70
C MET A 117 -11.02 10.81 8.82
N ASN A 118 -12.19 10.62 8.22
CA ASN A 118 -13.29 11.58 8.33
C ASN A 118 -13.92 11.57 9.72
N GLN A 119 -14.03 10.40 10.36
CA GLN A 119 -14.52 10.29 11.74
C GLN A 119 -13.57 10.95 12.74
N GLU A 120 -12.27 10.72 12.64
CA GLU A 120 -11.26 11.35 13.50
C GLU A 120 -11.28 12.88 13.38
N LYS A 121 -11.40 13.42 12.16
CA LYS A 121 -11.53 14.87 11.95
C LYS A 121 -12.77 15.46 12.63
N ASN A 122 -13.90 14.77 12.59
CA ASN A 122 -15.14 15.22 13.22
C ASN A 122 -15.07 15.17 14.76
N LEU A 123 -14.25 14.31 15.34
CA LEU A 123 -14.03 14.23 16.79
C LEU A 123 -13.12 15.34 17.33
N VAL A 124 -12.21 15.88 16.51
CA VAL A 124 -11.28 16.95 16.89
C VAL A 124 -11.89 18.35 16.72
N LEU A 125 -12.98 18.46 15.95
CA LEU A 125 -13.67 19.73 15.66
C LEU A 125 -14.90 20.00 16.55
N ASN A 126 -15.19 19.13 17.52
CA ASN A 126 -16.20 19.29 18.56
C ASN A 126 -15.55 19.40 19.94
#